data_AF-A0A3D5FNR9-F1
#
_entry.id   AF-A0A3D5FNR9-F1
#
_cell.length_a   1.000
_cell.length_b   1.000
_cell.length_c   1.000
_cell.angle_alpha   90.00
_cell.angle_beta   90.00
_cell.angle_gamma   90.00
#
_symmetry.space_group_name_H-M   'P 1'
#
loop_
_entity.id
_entity.type
_entity.pdbx_description
1 polymer ?
#
loop_
_entity_poly.entity_id
_entity_poly.type
_entity_poly.pdbx_seq_one_letter_code
_entity_poly.pdbx_strand_id
1 'polypeptide(L)'
;GEGPFLRTGDLGFVLDGECYVTGRLKDIVIIRGTNHYPHDIELTVQRSHPALRPDCGAAFSVDVGDEERLVVVQEIRRTYLKKANTDEILTALRRALFEEHELAAHAIVLVRTASILKTSSGKIQRRACRDLFLDDGFPTIASWRLDSAAGASTSSPGAMPAVTAPNIQDWIVKWIAARLERDPLHIRPHDPFDAFGMDSLSAVDLVHDLSGWTGKAIDETTLWNYPTIWDLAQFVARDDDAAAPPPQVRDEEISARQQDDNLDQLSEEELVGLLYEEIQTDEPGG
;
A
#
# COMPACT_ATOMS: atom_id res chain seq x y z
N GLY A 1 -26.47 -8.79 -33.83
CA GLY A 1 -27.48 -9.86 -33.76
C GLY A 1 -28.59 -9.49 -34.70
N GLU A 2 -29.26 -10.48 -35.31
CA GLU A 2 -30.52 -10.22 -36.03
C GLU A 2 -31.51 -9.56 -35.06
N GLY A 3 -32.19 -8.51 -35.54
CA GLY A 3 -32.99 -7.59 -34.73
C GLY A 3 -34.20 -8.23 -34.03
N PRO A 4 -35.04 -7.43 -33.35
CA PRO A 4 -35.10 -5.96 -33.36
C PRO A 4 -34.16 -5.27 -32.37
N PHE A 5 -33.38 -6.00 -31.59
CA PHE A 5 -32.52 -5.43 -30.55
C PHE A 5 -31.04 -5.41 -30.95
N LEU A 6 -30.39 -4.27 -30.76
CA LEU A 6 -28.96 -4.11 -30.94
C LEU A 6 -28.22 -4.57 -29.68
N ARG A 7 -27.33 -5.55 -29.81
CA ARG A 7 -26.38 -5.89 -28.74
C ARG A 7 -25.32 -4.79 -28.67
N THR A 8 -25.53 -3.80 -27.80
CA THR A 8 -24.59 -2.69 -27.57
C THR A 8 -23.25 -3.16 -27.01
N GLY A 9 -23.29 -4.25 -26.23
CA GLY A 9 -22.15 -4.75 -25.48
C GLY A 9 -21.84 -3.92 -24.23
N ASP A 10 -22.70 -2.95 -23.91
CA ASP A 10 -22.64 -2.18 -22.68
C ASP A 10 -23.29 -2.99 -21.55
N LEU A 11 -22.74 -2.83 -20.34
CA LEU A 11 -23.28 -3.40 -19.12
C LEU A 11 -24.04 -2.33 -18.37
N GLY A 12 -25.08 -2.77 -17.68
CA GLY A 12 -25.89 -1.90 -16.86
C GLY A 12 -26.92 -2.67 -16.07
N PHE A 13 -27.58 -1.96 -15.16
CA PHE A 13 -28.71 -2.45 -14.40
C PHE A 13 -29.85 -1.44 -14.45
N VAL A 14 -31.07 -1.90 -14.16
CA VAL A 14 -32.23 -1.04 -14.04
C VAL A 14 -32.56 -0.86 -12.56
N LEU A 15 -32.68 0.38 -12.12
CA LEU A 15 -33.09 0.76 -10.77
C LEU A 15 -34.17 1.84 -10.88
N ASP A 16 -35.29 1.64 -10.19
CA ASP A 16 -36.43 2.56 -10.18
C ASP A 16 -36.97 2.96 -11.58
N GLY A 17 -36.87 2.05 -12.55
CA GLY A 17 -37.32 2.27 -13.93
C GLY A 17 -36.29 2.97 -14.83
N GLU A 18 -35.15 3.39 -14.29
CA GLU A 18 -34.05 4.04 -15.00
C GLU A 18 -32.90 3.05 -15.27
N CYS A 19 -32.23 3.19 -16.43
CA CYS A 19 -31.12 2.32 -16.83
C CYS A 19 -29.78 2.99 -16.56
N TYR A 20 -28.92 2.33 -15.79
CA TYR A 20 -27.58 2.79 -15.41
C TYR A 20 -26.52 1.97 -16.14
N VAL A 21 -25.63 2.65 -16.88
CA VAL A 21 -24.54 2.00 -17.60
C VAL A 21 -23.32 1.88 -16.70
N THR A 22 -22.87 0.66 -16.45
CA THR A 22 -21.75 0.32 -15.55
C THR A 22 -20.48 -0.09 -16.28
N GLY A 23 -20.50 -0.14 -17.61
CA GLY A 23 -19.28 -0.38 -18.38
C GLY A 23 -19.55 -1.13 -19.67
N ARG A 24 -18.54 -1.88 -20.13
CA ARG A 24 -18.63 -2.66 -21.36
C ARG A 24 -18.26 -4.10 -21.07
N LEU A 25 -19.05 -5.04 -21.58
CA LEU A 25 -18.87 -6.48 -21.33
C LEU A 25 -17.47 -6.97 -21.71
N LYS A 26 -16.86 -6.37 -22.74
CA LYS A 26 -15.52 -6.73 -23.23
C LYS A 26 -14.36 -6.05 -22.52
N ASP A 27 -14.66 -5.10 -21.63
CA ASP A 27 -13.64 -4.28 -20.96
C ASP A 27 -13.57 -4.59 -19.45
N ILE A 28 -14.36 -5.52 -18.90
CA ILE A 28 -14.24 -5.89 -17.47
C ILE A 28 -12.87 -6.53 -17.22
N VAL A 29 -12.23 -6.15 -16.12
CA VAL A 29 -11.05 -6.83 -15.58
C VAL A 29 -11.52 -7.89 -14.61
N ILE A 30 -11.14 -9.15 -14.83
CA ILE A 30 -11.54 -10.27 -13.96
C ILE A 30 -10.29 -10.79 -13.26
N ILE A 31 -10.16 -10.50 -11.97
CA ILE A 31 -8.99 -10.91 -11.18
C ILE A 31 -9.48 -11.77 -10.03
N ARG A 32 -8.92 -12.98 -9.89
CA ARG A 32 -9.28 -13.96 -8.84
C ARG A 32 -10.79 -14.25 -8.76
N GLY A 33 -11.48 -14.23 -9.90
CA GLY A 33 -12.92 -14.50 -9.99
C GLY A 33 -13.82 -13.30 -9.66
N THR A 34 -13.25 -12.13 -9.36
CA THR A 34 -13.98 -10.90 -9.05
C THR A 34 -13.96 -9.94 -10.25
N ASN A 35 -15.11 -9.34 -10.54
CA ASN A 35 -15.25 -8.35 -11.60
C ASN A 35 -14.83 -6.97 -11.09
N HIS A 36 -13.87 -6.35 -11.75
CA HIS A 36 -13.47 -4.97 -11.51
C HIS A 36 -13.68 -4.13 -12.77
N TYR A 37 -14.28 -2.96 -12.60
CA TYR A 37 -14.56 -2.09 -13.72
C TYR A 37 -13.40 -1.12 -13.93
N PRO A 38 -12.76 -1.10 -15.13
CA PRO A 38 -11.58 -0.27 -15.33
C PRO A 38 -11.77 1.23 -15.08
N HIS A 39 -12.98 1.74 -15.32
CA HIS A 39 -13.26 3.16 -15.15
C HIS A 39 -13.21 3.58 -13.68
N ASP A 40 -13.58 2.69 -12.76
CA ASP A 40 -13.46 2.93 -11.32
C ASP A 40 -11.99 2.88 -10.90
N ILE A 41 -11.24 1.88 -11.38
CA ILE A 41 -9.79 1.77 -11.17
C ILE A 41 -9.08 3.05 -11.67
N GLU A 42 -9.40 3.50 -12.88
CA GLU A 42 -8.82 4.71 -13.47
C GLU A 42 -9.18 5.97 -12.68
N LEU A 43 -10.40 6.04 -12.15
CA LEU A 43 -10.86 7.15 -11.32
C LEU A 43 -10.10 7.21 -9.98
N THR A 44 -9.86 6.07 -9.35
CA THR A 44 -9.02 5.96 -8.16
C THR A 44 -7.58 6.36 -8.45
N VAL A 45 -7.01 5.79 -9.52
CA VAL A 45 -5.64 6.07 -9.94
C VAL A 45 -5.43 7.57 -10.16
N GLN A 46 -6.29 8.25 -10.92
CA GLN A 46 -6.10 9.68 -11.20
C GLN A 46 -6.26 10.58 -9.95
N ARG A 47 -6.93 10.10 -8.90
CA ARG A 47 -7.12 10.82 -7.63
C ARG A 47 -6.00 10.54 -6.62
N SER A 48 -5.25 9.47 -6.80
CA SER A 48 -4.21 9.03 -5.86
C SER A 48 -3.06 10.02 -5.69
N HIS A 49 -2.77 10.86 -6.71
CA HIS A 49 -1.67 11.81 -6.62
C HIS A 49 -1.85 13.05 -7.52
N PRO A 50 -1.51 14.28 -7.06
CA PRO A 50 -1.71 15.53 -7.81
C PRO A 50 -0.97 15.61 -9.16
N ALA A 51 0.14 14.89 -9.28
CA ALA A 51 0.92 14.80 -10.51
C ALA A 51 0.22 14.02 -11.63
N LEU A 52 -0.76 13.18 -11.30
CA LEU A 52 -1.47 12.37 -12.27
C LEU A 52 -2.49 13.20 -13.03
N ARG A 53 -2.62 12.90 -14.32
CA ARG A 53 -3.52 13.63 -15.21
C ARG A 53 -4.91 12.97 -15.21
N PRO A 54 -5.98 13.72 -14.87
CA PRO A 54 -7.34 13.21 -14.96
C PRO A 54 -7.72 12.79 -16.38
N ASP A 55 -8.59 11.80 -16.46
CA ASP A 55 -9.18 11.17 -17.64
C ASP A 55 -8.14 10.63 -18.64
N CYS A 56 -6.90 10.45 -18.18
CA CYS A 56 -5.75 10.05 -18.98
C CYS A 56 -4.99 8.88 -18.33
N GLY A 57 -5.76 7.92 -17.82
CA GLY A 57 -5.28 6.60 -17.41
C GLY A 57 -5.92 5.50 -18.24
N ALA A 58 -5.34 4.32 -18.24
CA ALA A 58 -5.93 3.10 -18.79
C ALA A 58 -5.64 1.94 -17.83
N ALA A 59 -6.69 1.27 -17.36
CA ALA A 59 -6.61 0.02 -16.62
C ALA A 59 -7.06 -1.14 -17.51
N PHE A 60 -6.31 -2.24 -17.50
CA PHE A 60 -6.63 -3.44 -18.27
C PHE A 60 -5.94 -4.66 -17.67
N SER A 61 -6.44 -5.86 -17.96
CA SER A 61 -5.75 -7.10 -17.63
C SER A 61 -4.81 -7.56 -18.74
N VAL A 62 -3.76 -8.27 -18.34
CA VAL A 62 -2.89 -9.05 -19.22
C VAL A 62 -2.75 -10.46 -18.65
N ASP A 63 -2.59 -11.45 -19.52
CA ASP A 63 -2.34 -12.83 -19.12
C ASP A 63 -0.85 -12.99 -18.77
N VAL A 64 -0.56 -13.38 -17.52
CA VAL A 64 0.81 -13.70 -17.07
C VAL A 64 0.80 -15.11 -16.50
N GLY A 65 1.30 -16.06 -17.30
CA GLY A 65 1.10 -17.49 -17.02
C GLY A 65 -0.39 -17.83 -17.20
N ASP A 66 -0.99 -18.45 -16.18
CA ASP A 66 -2.40 -18.84 -16.18
C ASP A 66 -3.31 -17.84 -15.43
N GLU A 67 -2.80 -16.65 -15.09
CA GLU A 67 -3.51 -15.63 -14.31
C GLU A 67 -3.69 -14.33 -15.08
N GLU A 68 -4.91 -13.77 -15.06
CA GLU A 68 -5.16 -12.38 -15.43
C GLU A 68 -4.61 -11.45 -14.35
N ARG A 69 -3.79 -10.48 -14.76
CA ARG A 69 -3.16 -9.52 -13.85
C ARG A 69 -3.40 -8.08 -14.28
N LEU A 70 -3.59 -7.20 -13.29
CA LEU A 70 -3.87 -5.79 -13.52
C LEU A 70 -2.63 -5.04 -14.04
N VAL A 71 -2.82 -4.27 -15.11
CA VAL A 71 -1.87 -3.26 -15.57
C VAL A 71 -2.53 -1.90 -15.59
N VAL A 72 -1.81 -0.89 -15.10
CA VAL A 72 -2.23 0.51 -15.13
C VAL A 72 -1.21 1.33 -15.90
N VAL A 73 -1.67 2.10 -16.89
CA VAL A 73 -0.87 3.09 -17.60
C VAL A 73 -1.46 4.47 -17.34
N GLN A 74 -0.66 5.42 -16.88
CA GLN A 74 -1.17 6.71 -16.44
C GLN A 74 -0.29 7.87 -16.89
N GLU A 75 -0.91 8.91 -17.46
CA GLU A 75 -0.19 10.13 -17.82
C GLU A 75 0.15 10.98 -16.59
N ILE A 76 1.37 11.53 -16.59
CA ILE A 76 1.80 12.57 -15.65
C ILE A 76 1.57 13.97 -16.27
N ARG A 77 1.09 14.90 -15.45
CA ARG A 77 0.96 16.33 -15.80
C ARG A 77 2.33 16.92 -16.16
N ARG A 78 2.37 17.73 -17.22
CA ARG A 78 3.62 18.33 -17.75
C ARG A 78 4.42 19.13 -16.70
N THR A 79 3.74 19.77 -15.76
CA THR A 79 4.36 20.54 -14.66
C THR A 79 5.19 19.69 -13.70
N TYR A 80 4.88 18.39 -13.60
CA TYR A 80 5.53 17.47 -12.67
C TYR A 80 6.67 16.65 -13.33
N LEU A 81 6.81 16.68 -14.66
CA LEU A 81 7.82 15.88 -15.39
C LEU A 81 9.28 16.12 -14.98
N LYS A 82 9.63 17.28 -14.43
CA LYS A 82 11.01 17.62 -14.02
C LYS A 82 11.25 17.55 -12.51
N LYS A 83 10.18 17.48 -11.71
CA LYS A 83 10.22 17.64 -10.24
C LYS A 83 9.55 16.49 -9.50
N ALA A 84 8.84 15.61 -10.20
CA ALA A 84 8.14 14.50 -9.57
C ALA A 84 9.14 13.50 -9.01
N ASN A 85 8.96 13.16 -7.73
CA ASN A 85 9.43 11.91 -7.20
C ASN A 85 8.53 10.80 -7.76
N THR A 86 9.00 10.06 -8.76
CA THR A 86 8.20 9.03 -9.43
C THR A 86 7.87 7.86 -8.51
N ASP A 87 8.73 7.57 -7.53
CA ASP A 87 8.53 6.47 -6.59
C ASP A 87 7.41 6.78 -5.59
N GLU A 88 7.30 8.05 -5.18
CA GLU A 88 6.17 8.55 -4.39
C GLU A 88 4.84 8.37 -5.15
N ILE A 89 4.81 8.74 -6.43
CA ILE A 89 3.63 8.57 -7.29
C ILE A 89 3.26 7.09 -7.43
N LEU A 90 4.23 6.23 -7.72
CA LEU A 90 4.02 4.78 -7.87
C LEU A 90 3.52 4.16 -6.56
N THR A 91 4.00 4.65 -5.42
CA THR A 91 3.56 4.18 -4.09
C THR A 91 2.14 4.63 -3.77
N ALA A 92 1.81 5.91 -3.98
CA ALA A 92 0.47 6.43 -3.80
C ALA A 92 -0.56 5.69 -4.67
N LEU A 93 -0.20 5.39 -5.92
CA LEU A 93 -1.05 4.65 -6.85
C LEU A 93 -1.30 3.22 -6.37
N ARG A 94 -0.24 2.48 -5.99
CA ARG A 94 -0.37 1.11 -5.44
C ARG A 94 -1.24 1.08 -4.19
N ARG A 95 -1.03 2.04 -3.27
CA ARG A 95 -1.82 2.14 -2.04
C ARG A 95 -3.30 2.36 -2.34
N ALA A 96 -3.62 3.31 -3.22
CA ALA A 96 -5.00 3.61 -3.59
C ALA A 96 -5.70 2.43 -4.29
N LEU A 97 -4.98 1.68 -5.15
CA LEU A 97 -5.53 0.47 -5.78
C LEU A 97 -5.88 -0.61 -4.76
N PHE A 98 -5.03 -0.79 -3.75
CA PHE A 98 -5.27 -1.76 -2.69
C PHE A 98 -6.39 -1.32 -1.76
N GLU A 99 -6.36 -0.07 -1.27
CA GLU A 99 -7.35 0.47 -0.32
C GLU A 99 -8.78 0.49 -0.87
N GLU A 100 -8.95 0.84 -2.15
CA GLU A 100 -10.29 1.02 -2.73
C GLU A 100 -10.81 -0.20 -3.51
N HIS A 101 -9.91 -1.01 -4.07
CA HIS A 101 -10.30 -2.13 -4.94
C HIS A 101 -9.78 -3.49 -4.48
N GLU A 102 -8.98 -3.56 -3.41
CA GLU A 102 -8.25 -4.77 -2.97
C GLU A 102 -7.37 -5.37 -4.09
N LEU A 103 -6.92 -4.52 -5.01
CA LEU A 103 -6.16 -4.93 -6.20
C LEU A 103 -4.67 -4.62 -6.06
N ALA A 104 -3.86 -5.66 -6.20
CA ALA A 104 -2.43 -5.51 -6.49
C ALA A 104 -2.22 -5.33 -8.00
N ALA A 105 -1.58 -4.23 -8.40
CA ALA A 105 -1.12 -4.10 -9.78
C ALA A 105 0.01 -5.12 -10.05
N HIS A 106 0.06 -5.66 -11.26
CA HIS A 106 1.23 -6.37 -11.76
C HIS A 106 2.20 -5.43 -12.47
N ALA A 107 1.69 -4.41 -13.16
CA ALA A 107 2.54 -3.36 -13.71
C ALA A 107 1.86 -1.99 -13.63
N ILE A 108 2.65 -0.97 -13.35
CA ILE A 108 2.26 0.43 -13.40
C ILE A 108 3.24 1.15 -14.29
N VAL A 109 2.75 1.88 -15.28
CA VAL A 109 3.58 2.63 -16.23
C VAL A 109 3.15 4.09 -16.22
N LEU A 110 4.07 4.96 -15.82
CA LEU A 110 3.90 6.40 -15.89
C LEU A 110 4.43 6.92 -17.22
N VAL A 111 3.60 7.63 -17.97
CA VAL A 111 3.91 8.06 -19.35
C VAL A 111 3.74 9.57 -19.53
N ARG A 112 4.33 10.10 -20.60
CA ARG A 112 4.18 11.53 -20.95
C ARG A 112 2.75 11.85 -21.38
N THR A 113 2.38 13.12 -21.33
CA THR A 113 1.09 13.60 -21.83
C THR A 113 0.87 13.24 -23.31
N ALA A 114 -0.37 12.93 -23.68
CA ALA A 114 -0.76 12.51 -25.03
C ALA A 114 -0.20 11.13 -25.47
N SER A 115 0.02 10.24 -24.50
CA SER A 115 0.46 8.86 -24.76
C SER A 115 -0.70 7.86 -24.67
N ILE A 116 -1.74 8.16 -23.88
CA ILE A 116 -2.91 7.29 -23.77
C ILE A 116 -3.75 7.38 -25.03
N LEU A 117 -4.01 6.23 -25.65
CA LEU A 117 -4.77 6.13 -26.89
C LEU A 117 -6.26 6.35 -26.61
N LYS A 118 -6.86 7.26 -27.39
CA LYS A 118 -8.26 7.65 -27.26
C LYS A 118 -8.97 7.65 -28.61
N THR A 119 -10.28 7.40 -28.59
CA THR A 119 -11.14 7.62 -29.76
C THR A 119 -11.24 9.12 -30.09
N SER A 120 -11.76 9.45 -31.27
CA SER A 120 -12.10 10.83 -31.64
C SER A 120 -13.08 11.51 -30.66
N SER A 121 -13.88 10.71 -29.94
CA SER A 121 -14.77 11.17 -28.87
C SER A 121 -14.12 11.27 -27.49
N GLY A 122 -12.81 11.03 -27.38
CA GLY A 122 -12.05 11.15 -26.14
C GLY A 122 -12.12 9.95 -25.20
N LYS A 123 -12.82 8.86 -25.59
CA LYS A 123 -12.89 7.63 -24.78
C LYS A 123 -11.58 6.87 -24.85
N ILE A 124 -11.12 6.35 -23.71
CA ILE A 124 -9.90 5.54 -23.61
C ILE A 124 -10.06 4.26 -24.44
N GLN A 125 -9.08 3.99 -25.30
CA GLN A 125 -9.00 2.74 -26.08
C GLN A 125 -8.17 1.72 -25.31
N ARG A 126 -8.75 1.14 -24.25
CA ARG A 126 -8.05 0.21 -23.34
C ARG A 126 -7.37 -0.94 -24.05
N ARG A 127 -8.06 -1.55 -25.02
CA ARG A 127 -7.49 -2.63 -25.84
C ARG A 127 -6.23 -2.19 -26.60
N ALA A 128 -6.29 -1.03 -27.25
CA ALA A 128 -5.14 -0.49 -27.97
C ALA A 128 -4.00 -0.11 -27.01
N CYS A 129 -4.33 0.38 -25.81
CA CYS A 129 -3.33 0.63 -24.77
C CYS A 129 -2.69 -0.68 -24.27
N ARG A 130 -3.48 -1.73 -24.07
CA ARG A 130 -2.97 -3.06 -23.69
C ARG A 130 -2.04 -3.62 -24.76
N ASP A 131 -2.47 -3.60 -26.02
CA ASP A 131 -1.66 -4.10 -27.13
C ASP A 131 -0.35 -3.29 -27.23
N LEU A 132 -0.41 -1.96 -27.08
CA LEU A 132 0.78 -1.11 -27.02
C LEU A 132 1.70 -1.39 -25.81
N PHE A 133 1.13 -1.76 -24.66
CA PHE A 133 1.90 -2.17 -23.48
C PHE A 133 2.62 -3.50 -23.71
N LEU A 134 1.94 -4.49 -24.31
CA LEU A 134 2.53 -5.80 -24.63
C LEU A 134 3.67 -5.67 -25.66
N ASP A 135 3.60 -4.66 -26.53
CA ASP A 135 4.65 -4.34 -27.49
C ASP A 135 5.76 -3.43 -26.91
N ASP A 136 5.73 -3.11 -25.60
CA ASP A 136 6.61 -2.16 -24.91
C ASP A 136 6.70 -0.78 -25.62
N GLY A 137 5.62 -0.35 -26.29
CA GLY A 137 5.62 0.82 -27.17
C GLY A 137 5.30 2.17 -26.49
N PHE A 138 5.05 2.20 -25.18
CA PHE A 138 4.76 3.44 -24.46
C PHE A 138 6.03 4.29 -24.24
N PRO A 139 5.94 5.63 -24.35
CA PRO A 139 7.02 6.53 -23.98
C PRO A 139 7.09 6.71 -22.45
N THR A 140 7.59 5.67 -21.79
CA THR A 140 7.69 5.54 -20.33
C THR A 140 8.60 6.59 -19.69
N ILE A 141 8.13 7.16 -18.58
CA ILE A 141 8.89 8.02 -17.68
C ILE A 141 9.45 7.19 -16.52
N ALA A 142 8.58 6.38 -15.91
CA ALA A 142 8.90 5.46 -14.84
C ALA A 142 7.93 4.29 -14.91
N SER A 143 8.37 3.12 -14.45
CA SER A 143 7.53 1.94 -14.35
C SER A 143 7.84 1.18 -13.08
N TRP A 144 6.83 0.47 -12.60
CA TRP A 144 6.95 -0.53 -11.57
C TRP A 144 6.34 -1.82 -12.09
N ARG A 145 6.99 -2.96 -11.83
CA ARG A 145 6.47 -4.29 -12.16
C ARG A 145 6.63 -5.18 -10.93
N LEU A 146 5.62 -6.02 -10.70
CA LEU A 146 5.71 -7.11 -9.75
C LEU A 146 6.54 -8.20 -10.41
N ASP A 147 7.79 -8.38 -9.96
CA ASP A 147 8.67 -9.42 -10.47
C ASP A 147 8.02 -10.78 -10.25
N SER A 148 7.70 -11.45 -11.36
CA SER A 148 7.16 -12.80 -11.31
C SER A 148 8.31 -13.72 -10.94
N ALA A 149 8.26 -14.31 -9.75
CA ALA A 149 9.16 -15.39 -9.38
C ALA A 149 8.98 -16.56 -10.38
N ALA A 150 9.93 -16.68 -11.32
CA ALA A 150 10.42 -17.88 -12.02
C ALA A 150 10.68 -17.62 -13.51
N GLY A 151 11.97 -17.57 -13.91
CA GLY A 151 12.33 -17.69 -15.33
C GLY A 151 13.67 -17.10 -15.79
N ALA A 152 14.79 -17.55 -15.20
CA ALA A 152 16.16 -17.54 -15.77
C ALA A 152 16.85 -16.21 -16.12
N SER A 153 17.78 -15.83 -15.22
CA SER A 153 19.17 -15.40 -15.46
C SER A 153 19.57 -15.07 -16.91
N THR A 154 20.07 -13.86 -17.21
CA THR A 154 21.49 -13.53 -16.99
C THR A 154 21.75 -12.05 -17.27
N SER A 155 22.07 -11.28 -16.24
CA SER A 155 23.25 -10.39 -16.14
C SER A 155 23.08 -9.41 -14.97
N SER A 156 23.92 -9.59 -13.95
CA SER A 156 24.20 -8.61 -12.89
C SER A 156 24.77 -7.32 -13.49
N PRO A 157 24.53 -6.12 -12.92
CA PRO A 157 24.86 -5.79 -11.53
C PRO A 157 23.82 -4.97 -10.75
N GLY A 158 23.57 -5.39 -9.51
CA GLY A 158 22.74 -4.70 -8.53
C GLY A 158 22.03 -5.71 -7.63
N ALA A 159 22.80 -6.44 -6.81
CA ALA A 159 22.28 -7.50 -5.96
C ALA A 159 21.10 -6.99 -5.13
N MET A 160 19.91 -7.57 -5.34
CA MET A 160 18.85 -7.47 -4.34
C MET A 160 19.45 -7.96 -3.03
N PRO A 161 19.38 -7.17 -1.94
CA PRO A 161 19.92 -7.59 -0.67
C PRO A 161 19.23 -8.89 -0.27
N ALA A 162 20.00 -9.94 -0.03
CA ALA A 162 19.49 -11.22 0.46
C ALA A 162 18.60 -10.98 1.71
N VAL A 163 17.54 -11.76 1.90
CA VAL A 163 16.66 -11.66 3.08
C VAL A 163 17.41 -12.15 4.32
N THR A 164 18.29 -11.28 4.83
CA THR A 164 19.12 -11.49 6.01
C THR A 164 18.75 -10.44 7.04
N ALA A 165 18.97 -10.73 8.33
CA ALA A 165 18.63 -9.79 9.40
C ALA A 165 19.20 -8.37 9.16
N PRO A 166 20.47 -8.17 8.76
CA PRO A 166 20.99 -6.82 8.49
C PRO A 166 20.27 -6.10 7.34
N ASN A 167 19.92 -6.83 6.28
CA ASN A 167 19.23 -6.25 5.13
C ASN A 167 17.77 -5.90 5.46
N ILE A 168 17.12 -6.72 6.29
CA ILE A 168 15.78 -6.44 6.81
C ILE A 168 15.81 -5.20 7.72
N GLN A 169 16.81 -5.06 8.60
CA GLN A 169 16.97 -3.87 9.44
C GLN A 169 17.15 -2.61 8.58
N ASP A 170 18.07 -2.64 7.61
CA ASP A 170 18.30 -1.53 6.70
C ASP A 170 17.05 -1.15 5.91
N TRP A 171 16.26 -2.14 5.52
CA TRP A 171 14.99 -1.93 4.84
C TRP A 171 13.97 -1.26 5.76
N ILE A 172 13.78 -1.75 6.98
CA ILE A 172 12.83 -1.19 7.96
C ILE A 172 13.23 0.24 8.33
N VAL A 173 14.52 0.51 8.53
CA VAL A 173 15.03 1.87 8.82
C VAL A 173 14.71 2.83 7.66
N LYS A 174 14.96 2.43 6.41
CA LYS A 174 14.63 3.24 5.24
C LYS A 174 13.12 3.45 5.09
N TRP A 175 12.34 2.43 5.39
CA TRP A 175 10.88 2.48 5.36
C TRP A 175 10.35 3.50 6.38
N ILE A 176 10.81 3.42 7.64
CA ILE A 176 10.44 4.35 8.72
C ILE A 176 10.88 5.77 8.36
N ALA A 177 12.11 5.96 7.90
CA ALA A 177 12.62 7.29 7.53
C ALA A 177 11.82 7.94 6.39
N ALA A 178 11.45 7.15 5.36
CA ALA A 178 10.72 7.66 4.21
C ALA A 178 9.25 7.98 4.52
N ARG A 179 8.62 7.24 5.44
CA ARG A 179 7.17 7.30 5.66
C ARG A 179 6.75 8.07 6.92
N LEU A 180 7.63 8.14 7.92
CA LEU A 180 7.40 8.88 9.17
C LEU A 180 8.23 10.17 9.27
N GLU A 181 8.82 10.62 8.15
CA GLU A 181 9.65 11.84 8.05
C GLU A 181 10.77 11.91 9.10
N ARG A 182 11.32 10.75 9.49
CA ARG A 182 12.39 10.65 10.48
C ARG A 182 13.76 10.65 9.82
N ASP A 183 14.71 11.33 10.45
CA ASP A 183 16.11 11.23 10.06
C ASP A 183 16.63 9.80 10.35
N PRO A 184 17.17 9.07 9.35
CA PRO A 184 17.75 7.74 9.54
C PRO A 184 18.78 7.65 10.68
N LEU A 185 19.49 8.74 10.99
CA LEU A 185 20.50 8.78 12.05
C LEU A 185 19.89 8.73 13.47
N HIS A 186 18.59 8.94 13.61
CA HIS A 186 17.86 8.89 14.88
C HIS A 186 17.06 7.59 15.06
N ILE A 187 17.04 6.71 14.06
CA ILE A 187 16.37 5.41 14.15
C ILE A 187 17.36 4.39 14.72
N ARG A 188 17.12 3.91 15.94
CA ARG A 188 17.97 2.91 16.59
C ARG A 188 17.33 1.53 16.47
N PRO A 189 18.03 0.50 15.96
CA PRO A 189 17.41 -0.81 15.76
C PRO A 189 16.83 -1.50 17.00
N HIS A 190 17.26 -1.10 18.20
CA HIS A 190 16.80 -1.66 19.47
C HIS A 190 15.71 -0.82 20.15
N ASP A 191 15.37 0.35 19.63
CA ASP A 191 14.27 1.12 20.20
C ASP A 191 12.93 0.52 19.74
N PRO A 192 11.89 0.57 20.59
CA PRO A 192 10.55 0.11 20.23
C PRO A 192 9.97 0.88 19.05
N PHE A 193 9.14 0.24 18.23
CA PHE A 193 8.47 0.89 17.09
C PHE A 193 7.66 2.14 17.49
N ASP A 194 7.02 2.12 18.65
CA ASP A 194 6.28 3.24 19.23
C ASP A 194 7.15 4.50 19.42
N ALA A 195 8.44 4.31 19.72
CA ALA A 195 9.38 5.43 19.93
C ALA A 195 9.62 6.24 18.65
N PHE A 196 9.33 5.64 17.48
CA PHE A 196 9.42 6.32 16.18
C PHE A 196 8.12 7.02 15.78
N GLY A 197 7.04 6.87 16.56
CA GLY A 197 5.71 7.38 16.25
C GLY A 197 4.93 6.43 15.33
N MET A 198 5.22 5.13 15.39
CA MET A 198 4.42 4.11 14.71
C MET A 198 3.06 3.99 15.40
N ASP A 199 2.00 3.95 14.60
CA ASP A 199 0.62 3.71 15.01
C ASP A 199 0.11 2.40 14.40
N SER A 200 -1.11 1.98 14.76
CA SER A 200 -1.69 0.73 14.25
C SER A 200 -1.83 0.72 12.73
N LEU A 201 -1.99 1.87 12.07
CA LEU A 201 -2.13 1.95 10.61
C LEU A 201 -0.78 1.76 9.91
N SER A 202 0.26 2.42 10.40
CA SER A 202 1.63 2.28 9.89
C SER A 202 2.26 0.93 10.24
N ALA A 203 1.82 0.28 11.31
CA ALA A 203 2.16 -1.11 11.63
C ALA A 203 1.67 -2.09 10.55
N VAL A 204 0.40 -1.96 10.13
CA VAL A 204 -0.18 -2.78 9.05
C VAL A 204 0.54 -2.54 7.73
N ASP A 205 0.81 -1.28 7.38
CA ASP A 205 1.56 -0.94 6.16
C ASP A 205 2.99 -1.53 6.18
N LEU A 206 3.68 -1.45 7.33
CA LEU A 206 5.03 -1.99 7.49
C LEU A 206 5.04 -3.50 7.25
N VAL A 207 4.11 -4.23 7.87
CA VAL A 207 4.00 -5.69 7.74
C VAL A 207 3.66 -6.09 6.30
N HIS A 208 2.75 -5.36 5.67
CA HIS A 208 2.38 -5.59 4.27
C HIS A 208 3.58 -5.42 3.33
N ASP A 209 4.27 -4.28 3.43
CA ASP A 209 5.41 -3.95 2.58
C ASP A 209 6.61 -4.89 2.87
N LEU A 210 6.84 -5.23 4.14
CA LEU A 210 7.92 -6.12 4.56
C LEU A 210 7.67 -7.57 4.11
N SER A 211 6.42 -8.04 4.19
CA SER A 211 6.01 -9.34 3.66
C SER A 211 6.20 -9.39 2.14
N GLY A 212 5.81 -8.32 1.43
CA GLY A 212 6.03 -8.19 -0.01
C GLY A 212 7.50 -8.17 -0.41
N TRP A 213 8.37 -7.52 0.37
CA TRP A 213 9.81 -7.46 0.09
C TRP A 213 10.55 -8.76 0.45
N THR A 214 10.18 -9.42 1.54
CA THR A 214 10.84 -10.66 2.01
C THR A 214 10.27 -11.93 1.38
N GLY A 215 9.06 -11.88 0.82
CA GLY A 215 8.33 -13.04 0.34
C GLY A 215 7.83 -13.97 1.46
N LYS A 216 7.93 -13.55 2.73
CA LYS A 216 7.49 -14.31 3.90
C LYS A 216 6.13 -13.82 4.37
N ALA A 217 5.27 -14.73 4.83
CA ALA A 217 4.01 -14.36 5.46
C ALA A 217 4.30 -13.80 6.86
N ILE A 218 3.98 -12.53 7.08
CA ILE A 218 4.16 -11.84 8.37
C ILE A 218 2.77 -11.37 8.79
N ASP A 219 2.36 -11.74 10.00
CA ASP A 219 1.07 -11.34 10.58
C ASP A 219 1.24 -10.11 11.48
N GLU A 220 0.18 -9.32 11.69
CA GLU A 220 0.21 -8.12 12.52
C GLU A 220 0.58 -8.42 13.99
N THR A 221 0.21 -9.60 14.50
CA THR A 221 0.63 -10.07 15.84
C THR A 221 2.15 -10.17 16.00
N THR A 222 2.90 -10.24 14.90
CA THR A 222 4.36 -10.31 14.89
C THR A 222 4.99 -9.03 15.42
N LEU A 223 4.43 -7.85 15.13
CA LEU A 223 4.96 -6.58 15.62
C LEU A 223 4.85 -6.48 17.14
N TRP A 224 3.77 -7.01 17.71
CA TRP A 224 3.56 -7.06 19.16
C TRP A 224 4.53 -8.02 19.86
N ASN A 225 4.84 -9.15 19.22
CA ASN A 225 5.77 -10.15 19.74
C ASN A 225 7.25 -9.76 19.54
N TYR A 226 7.55 -8.88 18.58
CA TYR A 226 8.88 -8.42 18.23
C TYR A 226 8.88 -6.89 18.07
N PRO A 227 8.83 -6.14 19.19
CA PRO A 227 8.52 -4.71 19.20
C PRO A 227 9.67 -3.80 18.73
N THR A 228 10.81 -4.36 18.32
CA THR A 228 11.98 -3.60 17.83
C THR A 228 12.36 -4.01 16.42
N ILE A 229 13.04 -3.11 15.70
CA ILE A 229 13.56 -3.37 14.35
C ILE A 229 14.52 -4.57 14.36
N TRP A 230 15.34 -4.68 15.40
CA TRP A 230 16.27 -5.79 15.61
C TRP A 230 15.54 -7.12 15.76
N ASP A 231 14.55 -7.19 16.65
CA ASP A 231 13.82 -8.42 16.95
C ASP A 231 13.00 -8.90 15.76
N LEU A 232 12.31 -7.97 15.08
CA LEU A 232 11.54 -8.28 13.88
C LEU A 232 12.44 -8.79 12.75
N ALA A 233 13.58 -8.14 12.52
CA ALA A 233 14.53 -8.57 11.50
C ALA A 233 15.14 -9.94 11.78
N GLN A 234 15.43 -10.26 13.03
CA GLN A 234 15.92 -11.58 13.43
C GLN A 234 14.86 -12.66 13.27
N PHE A 235 13.60 -12.35 13.58
CA PHE A 235 12.49 -13.27 13.39
C PHE A 235 12.27 -13.57 11.90
N VAL A 236 12.14 -12.52 11.08
CA VAL A 236 11.87 -12.65 9.64
C VAL A 236 13.06 -13.28 8.89
N ALA A 237 14.29 -13.14 9.38
CA ALA A 237 15.46 -13.79 8.80
C ALA A 237 15.55 -15.30 9.05
N ARG A 238 14.75 -15.88 9.96
CA ARG A 238 14.77 -17.34 10.22
C ARG A 238 14.02 -18.10 9.12
N ASP A 239 14.59 -19.21 8.66
CA ASP A 239 14.05 -20.01 7.55
C ASP A 239 13.05 -21.10 7.98
N ASP A 240 12.76 -21.22 9.28
CA ASP A 240 11.85 -22.24 9.81
C ASP A 240 10.58 -21.63 10.43
N ASP A 241 9.43 -22.24 10.14
CA ASP A 241 8.11 -22.11 10.81
C ASP A 241 8.14 -22.49 12.32
N ALA A 242 9.32 -22.54 12.94
CA ALA A 242 9.49 -22.85 14.35
C ALA A 242 9.40 -21.57 15.18
N ALA A 243 8.22 -21.34 15.78
CA ALA A 243 7.99 -20.34 16.80
C ALA A 243 9.07 -20.39 17.90
N ALA A 244 10.04 -19.47 17.83
CA ALA A 244 10.90 -19.18 18.96
C ALA A 244 10.07 -18.42 20.01
N PRO A 245 10.23 -18.73 21.31
CA PRO A 245 9.52 -18.00 22.34
C PRO A 245 9.85 -16.50 22.23
N PRO A 246 8.85 -15.61 22.42
CA PRO A 246 9.05 -14.18 22.34
C PRO A 246 10.17 -13.74 23.28
N PRO A 247 10.98 -12.73 22.90
CA PRO A 247 11.97 -12.16 23.81
C PRO A 247 11.25 -11.73 25.09
N GLN A 248 11.70 -12.25 26.23
CA GLN A 248 11.18 -11.86 27.53
C GLN A 248 11.52 -10.39 27.74
N VAL A 249 10.52 -9.53 27.57
CA VAL A 249 10.59 -8.11 27.95
C VAL A 249 10.97 -8.09 29.42
N ARG A 250 12.07 -7.42 29.76
CA ARG A 250 12.43 -7.20 31.17
C ARG A 250 11.31 -6.36 31.78
N ASP A 251 10.72 -6.85 32.86
CA ASP A 251 9.55 -6.29 33.57
C ASP A 251 9.66 -4.82 34.01
N GLU A 252 10.80 -4.14 33.77
CA GLU A 252 11.07 -2.79 34.26
C GLU A 252 10.41 -1.68 33.42
N GLU A 253 10.09 -1.88 32.14
CA GLU A 253 9.55 -0.81 31.27
C GLU A 253 8.03 -0.81 31.08
N ILE A 254 7.33 -1.94 31.38
CA ILE A 254 5.86 -2.00 31.35
C ILE A 254 5.24 -1.32 32.58
N SER A 255 5.97 -1.29 33.70
CA SER A 255 5.48 -0.71 34.96
C SER A 255 5.28 0.81 34.92
N ALA A 256 5.86 1.54 33.96
CA ALA A 256 5.77 3.01 33.92
C ALA A 256 4.53 3.54 33.19
N ARG A 257 3.78 2.70 32.47
CA ARG A 257 2.59 3.12 31.69
C ARG A 257 1.26 2.58 32.21
N GLN A 258 1.26 1.62 33.12
CA GLN A 258 0.03 1.09 33.75
C GLN A 258 -0.42 1.88 34.99
N GLN A 259 0.29 2.95 35.36
CA GLN A 259 -0.02 3.73 36.56
C GLN A 259 -1.01 4.88 36.33
N ASP A 260 -1.28 5.26 35.07
CA ASP A 260 -2.18 6.38 34.75
C ASP A 260 -3.60 5.95 34.31
N ASP A 261 -3.84 4.67 34.02
CA ASP A 261 -5.12 4.17 33.48
C ASP A 261 -5.94 3.31 34.46
N ASN A 262 -5.79 3.52 35.77
CA ASN A 262 -6.58 2.79 36.78
C ASN A 262 -7.39 3.71 37.71
N LEU A 263 -8.13 4.66 37.14
CA LEU A 263 -9.12 5.46 37.87
C LEU A 263 -10.44 4.69 38.12
N ASP A 264 -10.73 3.65 37.33
CA ASP A 264 -12.01 2.92 37.39
C ASP A 264 -12.06 1.77 38.42
N GLN A 265 -10.94 1.46 39.11
CA GLN A 265 -10.88 0.39 40.13
C GLN A 265 -10.69 0.90 41.57
N LEU A 266 -10.66 2.22 41.75
CA LEU A 266 -10.49 2.82 43.08
C LEU A 266 -11.79 2.78 43.86
N SER A 267 -11.70 2.41 45.13
CA SER A 267 -12.84 2.46 46.04
C SER A 267 -13.29 3.92 46.28
N GLU A 268 -14.55 4.12 46.68
CA GLU A 268 -15.08 5.46 47.02
C GLU A 268 -14.20 6.18 48.08
N GLU A 269 -13.55 5.44 48.99
CA GLU A 269 -12.65 6.01 49.99
C GLU A 269 -11.32 6.49 49.39
N GLU A 270 -10.81 5.83 48.34
CA GLU A 270 -9.57 6.20 47.65
C GLU A 270 -9.78 7.38 46.68
N LEU A 271 -10.94 7.43 46.02
CA LEU A 271 -11.35 8.58 45.21
C LEU A 271 -11.52 9.85 46.06
N VAL A 272 -12.04 9.71 47.28
CA VAL A 272 -12.14 10.83 48.24
C VAL A 272 -10.74 11.27 48.71
N GLY A 273 -9.79 10.34 48.87
CA GLY A 273 -8.41 10.66 49.21
C GLY A 273 -7.71 11.51 48.14
N LEU A 274 -7.85 11.15 46.87
CA LEU A 274 -7.27 11.89 45.74
C LEU A 274 -7.90 13.27 45.56
N LEU A 275 -9.21 13.40 45.77
CA LEU A 275 -9.89 14.70 45.75
C LEU A 275 -9.41 15.63 46.89
N TYR A 276 -9.01 15.09 48.04
CA TYR A 276 -8.49 15.90 49.16
C TYR A 276 -7.05 16.39 48.93
N GLU A 277 -6.22 15.62 48.23
CA GLU A 277 -4.87 16.06 47.84
C GLU A 277 -4.92 17.15 46.76
N GLU A 278 -5.87 17.07 45.83
CA GLU A 278 -6.02 18.06 44.75
C GLU A 278 -6.67 19.38 45.20
N ILE A 279 -7.39 19.39 46.33
CA ILE A 279 -7.92 20.61 46.95
C ILE A 279 -6.86 21.31 47.83
N GLN A 280 -5.83 20.59 48.31
CA GLN A 280 -4.74 21.19 49.11
C GLN A 280 -3.63 21.86 48.26
N THR A 281 -3.61 21.64 46.95
CA THR A 281 -2.65 22.28 46.04
C THR A 281 -3.10 23.67 45.56
N ASP A 282 -4.31 24.11 45.92
CA ASP A 282 -4.88 25.40 45.50
C ASP A 282 -5.22 26.32 46.69
N GLU A 283 -4.28 26.48 47.64
CA GLU A 283 -4.24 27.66 48.52
C GLU A 283 -3.28 28.71 47.94
N PRO A 284 -3.75 29.92 47.58
CA PRO A 284 -2.87 31.00 47.15
C PRO A 284 -2.24 31.64 48.38
N GLY A 285 -1.06 31.17 48.76
CA GLY A 285 -0.37 31.63 49.96
C GLY A 285 0.90 32.43 49.69
N GLY A 286 0.76 33.77 49.63
CA GLY A 286 1.79 34.71 50.12
C GLY A 286 2.52 35.57 49.08
#